data_AF-A0A920QD59-F1
#
_entry.id   AF-A0A920QD59-F1
#
_cell.length_a   1.000
_cell.length_b   1.000
_cell.length_c   1.000
_cell.angle_alpha   90.00
_cell.angle_beta   90.00
_cell.angle_gamma   90.00
#
_symmetry.space_group_name_H-M   'P 1'
#
loop_
_entity.id
_entity.type
_entity.pdbx_description
1 polymer ?
#
loop_
_entity_poly.entity_id
_entity_poly.type
_entity_poly.pdbx_seq_one_letter_code
_entity_poly.pdbx_strand_id
1 'polypeptide(L)' 'MSIVGIERDGKRIVNPGPEETLLEGDLLLLLGEDTQLPKVKAELTPNL' A
#
# COMPACT_ATOMS: atom_id res chain seq x y z
N MET A 1 5.50 9.84 2.37
CA MET A 1 4.58 8.70 2.49
C MET A 1 5.36 7.42 2.81
N SER A 2 4.77 6.55 3.63
CA SER A 2 5.25 5.20 3.94
C SER A 2 4.09 4.18 3.90
N ILE A 3 4.37 2.94 3.53
CA ILE A 3 3.46 1.80 3.75
C ILE A 3 3.72 1.31 5.17
N VAL A 4 2.72 1.43 6.05
CA VAL A 4 2.86 1.04 7.47
C VAL A 4 2.20 -0.30 7.78
N GLY A 5 1.43 -0.84 6.84
CA GLY A 5 0.94 -2.21 6.90
C GLY A 5 0.35 -2.69 5.58
N ILE A 6 0.33 -4.01 5.44
CA ILE A 6 -0.30 -4.73 4.32
C ILE A 6 -1.28 -5.73 4.92
N GLU A 7 -2.48 -5.80 4.37
CA GLU A 7 -3.41 -6.89 4.62
C GLU A 7 -3.51 -7.78 3.38
N ARG A 8 -3.21 -9.07 3.56
CA ARG A 8 -3.16 -10.11 2.53
C ARG A 8 -3.79 -11.37 3.08
N ASP A 9 -4.78 -11.92 2.38
CA ASP A 9 -5.48 -13.16 2.76
C ASP A 9 -5.98 -13.18 4.21
N GLY A 10 -6.49 -12.03 4.69
CA GLY A 10 -6.99 -11.86 6.07
C GLY A 10 -5.90 -11.81 7.15
N LYS A 11 -4.62 -11.76 6.76
CA LYS A 11 -3.47 -11.58 7.67
C LYS A 11 -2.87 -10.20 7.51
N ARG A 12 -2.25 -9.70 8.58
CA ARG A 12 -1.62 -8.38 8.60
C ARG A 12 -0.11 -8.46 8.74
N ILE A 13 0.60 -7.80 7.83
CA ILE A 13 2.03 -7.54 7.89
C ILE A 13 2.19 -6.10 8.41
N VAL A 14 2.83 -5.95 9.56
CA VAL A 14 3.05 -4.64 10.21
C VAL A 14 4.46 -4.17 9.91
N ASN A 15 4.61 -2.89 9.51
CA ASN A 15 5.89 -2.29 9.17
C ASN A 15 6.69 -3.12 8.15
N PRO A 16 6.16 -3.32 6.93
CA PRO A 16 6.84 -4.10 5.89
C PRO A 16 8.23 -3.53 5.57
N GLY A 17 9.19 -4.41 5.35
CA GLY A 17 10.52 -4.04 4.89
C GLY A 17 10.55 -3.64 3.41
N PRO A 18 11.62 -2.99 2.93
CA PRO A 18 11.77 -2.58 1.53
C PRO A 18 11.80 -3.77 0.54
N GLU A 19 12.09 -4.98 1.02
CA GLU A 19 12.09 -6.22 0.25
C GLU A 19 10.68 -6.84 0.08
N GLU A 20 9.66 -6.35 0.80
CA GLU A 20 8.30 -6.87 0.66
C GLU A 20 7.72 -6.53 -0.71
N THR A 21 7.27 -7.57 -1.42
CA THR A 21 6.70 -7.43 -2.75
C THR A 21 5.19 -7.26 -2.65
N LEU A 22 4.66 -6.20 -3.27
CA LEU A 22 3.23 -6.00 -3.40
C LEU A 22 2.65 -7.02 -4.38
N LEU A 23 1.53 -7.64 -3.98
CA LEU A 23 0.80 -8.61 -4.79
C LEU A 23 -0.59 -8.06 -5.13
N GLU A 24 -1.18 -8.59 -6.18
CA GLU A 24 -2.58 -8.28 -6.52
C GLU A 24 -3.51 -8.68 -5.36
N GLY A 25 -4.46 -7.81 -5.04
CA GLY A 25 -5.40 -8.01 -3.95
C GLY A 25 -4.92 -7.52 -2.58
N ASP A 26 -3.66 -7.09 -2.45
CA ASP A 26 -3.18 -6.46 -1.22
C ASP A 26 -3.96 -5.19 -0.87
N LEU A 27 -4.28 -5.03 0.41
CA LEU A 27 -4.77 -3.76 0.96
C LEU A 27 -3.64 -3.07 1.71
N LEU A 28 -3.26 -1.89 1.23
CA LEU A 28 -2.18 -1.10 1.81
C LEU A 28 -2.71 -0.08 2.81
N LEU A 29 -2.11 -0.04 4.00
CA LEU A 29 -2.26 1.07 4.94
C LEU A 29 -1.14 2.08 4.69
N LEU A 30 -1.52 3.24 4.16
CA LEU A 30 -0.61 4.33 3.82
C LEU A 30 -0.61 5.40 4.92
N LEU A 31 0.57 5.92 5.24
CA LEU A 31 0.76 7.11 6.06
C LEU A 31 1.51 8.17 5.24
N GLY A 32 0.96 9.37 5.15
CA GLY A 32 1.57 10.46 4.39
C GLY A 32 0.74 11.73 4.46
N GLU A 33 1.18 12.76 3.74
CA GLU A 33 0.45 14.01 3.64
C GLU A 33 -0.77 13.86 2.73
N ASP A 34 -1.82 14.63 3.00
CA ASP A 34 -3.07 14.62 2.21
C ASP A 34 -2.83 14.91 0.71
N THR A 35 -1.77 15.62 0.36
CA THR A 35 -1.39 15.93 -1.03
C THR A 35 -0.72 14.75 -1.74
N GLN A 36 -0.20 13.77 -1.00
CA GLN A 36 0.54 12.62 -1.52
C GLN A 36 -0.39 11.42 -1.77
N LEU A 37 -1.37 11.18 -0.88
CA LEU A 37 -2.25 10.01 -0.94
C LEU A 37 -3.03 9.89 -2.27
N PRO A 38 -3.57 10.97 -2.88
CA PRO A 38 -4.28 10.87 -4.16
C PRO A 38 -3.39 10.40 -5.32
N LYS A 39 -2.11 10.81 -5.34
CA LYS A 39 -1.16 10.43 -6.39
C LYS A 39 -0.89 8.94 -6.36
N VAL A 40 -0.70 8.40 -5.16
CA VAL A 40 -0.39 6.99 -4.95
C VAL A 40 -1.58 6.12 -5.27
N LYS A 41 -2.80 6.58 -4.92
CA LYS A 41 -4.02 5.90 -5.35
C LYS A 41 -4.10 5.78 -6.87
N ALA A 42 -3.73 6.82 -7.62
CA ALA A 42 -3.72 6.77 -9.08
C ALA A 42 -2.65 5.80 -9.63
N GLU A 43 -1.46 5.74 -9.03
CA GLU A 43 -0.38 4.81 -9.44
C GLU A 43 -0.70 3.33 -9.16
N LEU A 44 -1.47 3.04 -8.11
CA LEU A 44 -1.85 1.69 -7.70
C LEU A 44 -3.13 1.17 -8.37
N THR A 45 -3.90 2.04 -9.03
CA THR A 45 -5.10 1.60 -9.76
C THR A 45 -4.67 1.11 -11.14
N PRO A 46 -5.03 -0.13 -11.56
CA PRO A 46 -4.72 -0.57 -12.91
C PRO A 46 -5.41 0.35 -13.93
N ASN A 47 -4.68 0.74 -14.97
CA ASN A 47 -5.29 1.40 -16.13
C ASN A 47 -6.27 0.42 -16.78
N LEU A 48 -7.57 0.68 -16.65
CA LEU A 48 -8.62 0.05 -17.46
C LEU A 48 -8.62 0.62 -18.88
#